data_AF-A0A2E0BL22-F1
#
_entry.id   AF-A0A2E0BL22-F1
#
_cell.length_a   1.000
_cell.length_b   1.000
_cell.length_c   1.000
_cell.angle_alpha   90.00
_cell.angle_beta   90.00
_cell.angle_gamma   90.00
#
_symmetry.space_group_name_H-M   'P 1'
#
loop_
_entity.id
_entity.type
_entity.pdbx_description
1 polymer ?
#
loop_
_entity_poly.entity_id
_entity_poly.type
_entity_poly.pdbx_seq_one_letter_code
_entity_poly.pdbx_strand_id
1 'polypeptide(L)' 'YLLVECPRIMFPYLRRIISDVTRDGGFPPLNLEQIDFLSMYQAGVERKALKNSKIN' A
#
# COMPACT_ATOMS: atom_id res chain seq x y z
N TYR A 1 2.79 1.66 14.54
CA TYR A 1 3.29 2.98 14.10
C TYR A 1 4.32 2.89 12.98
N LEU A 2 5.47 2.21 13.14
CA LEU A 2 6.51 2.14 12.07
C LEU A 2 5.99 1.58 10.72
N LEU A 3 5.11 0.58 10.77
CA LEU A 3 4.56 -0.09 9.59
C LEU A 3 3.55 0.73 8.78
N VAL A 4 3.06 1.86 9.31
CA VAL A 4 2.10 2.74 8.63
C VAL A 4 2.78 4.02 8.15
N GLU A 5 3.64 4.61 8.98
CA GLU A 5 4.29 5.89 8.65
C GLU A 5 5.37 5.77 7.56
N CYS A 6 6.18 4.70 7.57
CA CYS A 6 7.19 4.47 6.54
C CYS A 6 6.58 4.40 5.11
N PRO A 7 5.57 3.54 4.84
CA PRO A 7 4.95 3.50 3.52
C PRO A 7 4.19 4.79 3.19
N ARG A 8 3.61 5.49 4.18
CA ARG A 8 2.95 6.77 3.97
C ARG A 8 3.90 7.84 3.42
N ILE A 9 5.16 7.85 3.88
CA ILE A 9 6.20 8.75 3.38
C ILE A 9 6.73 8.30 2.01
N MET A 10 6.90 6.99 1.78
CA MET A 10 7.48 6.47 0.53
C MET A 10 6.50 6.44 -0.65
N PHE A 11 5.20 6.30 -0.38
CA PHE A 11 4.17 6.09 -1.42
C PHE A 11 4.07 7.20 -2.48
N PRO A 12 4.16 8.50 -2.15
CA PRO A 12 4.13 9.56 -3.17
C PRO A 12 5.25 9.42 -4.21
N TYR A 13 6.45 9.02 -3.77
CA TYR A 13 7.59 8.79 -4.66
C TYR A 13 7.37 7.58 -5.55
N LEU A 14 6.90 6.47 -4.97
CA LEU A 14 6.57 5.26 -5.72
C LEU A 14 5.49 5.53 -6.79
N ARG A 15 4.42 6.23 -6.43
CA ARG A 15 3.35 6.61 -7.37
C ARG A 15 3.90 7.42 -8.53
N ARG A 16 4.82 8.37 -8.29
CA ARG A 16 5.46 9.15 -9.35
C ARG A 16 6.31 8.28 -10.26
N ILE A 17 7.16 7.42 -9.69
CA ILE A 17 8.00 6.49 -10.47
C ILE A 17 7.15 5.61 -11.39
N ILE A 18 6.06 5.05 -10.88
CA ILE A 18 5.16 4.20 -11.67
C ILE A 18 4.49 4.99 -12.80
N SER A 19 4.03 6.21 -12.53
CA SER A 19 3.47 7.10 -13.55
C SER A 19 4.49 7.43 -14.64
N ASP A 20 5.75 7.65 -14.26
CA ASP A 20 6.85 7.93 -15.19
C ASP A 20 7.21 6.70 -16.03
N VAL A 21 7.40 5.53 -15.42
CA VAL A 21 7.74 4.28 -16.12
C VAL A 21 6.64 3.85 -17.09
N THR A 22 5.37 3.99 -16.71
CA THR A 22 4.25 3.62 -17.59
C THR A 22 4.13 4.55 -18.80
N ARG A 23 4.36 5.85 -18.61
CA ARG A 23 4.44 6.82 -19.69
C ARG A 23 5.64 6.56 -20.60
N ASP A 24 6.82 6.34 -20.03
CA ASP A 24 8.06 6.12 -20.78
C ASP A 24 8.01 4.81 -21.57
N GLY A 25 7.19 3.84 -21.12
CA GLY A 25 6.85 2.61 -21.85
C GLY A 25 5.85 2.80 -23.00
N GLY A 26 5.40 4.02 -23.30
CA GLY A 26 4.43 4.31 -24.36
C GLY A 26 2.97 4.02 -24.00
N PHE A 27 2.68 3.71 -22.73
CA PHE A 27 1.32 3.52 -22.23
C PHE A 27 0.77 4.82 -21.63
N PRO A 28 -0.56 4.95 -21.47
CA PRO A 28 -1.13 6.01 -20.65
C PRO A 28 -0.55 5.98 -19.23
N PRO A 29 -0.25 7.15 -18.62
CA PRO A 29 0.35 7.22 -17.30
C PRO A 29 -0.57 6.59 -16.25
N LEU A 30 -0.07 5.60 -15.52
CA LEU A 30 -0.81 4.95 -14.45
C LEU A 30 -0.77 5.81 -13.18
N ASN A 31 -1.92 6.32 -12.81
CA ASN A 31 -2.10 7.17 -11.62
C ASN A 31 -2.73 6.37 -10.48
N LEU A 32 -1.91 5.78 -9.60
CA LEU A 32 -2.36 4.99 -8.44
C LEU A 32 -3.19 5.78 -7.41
N GLU A 33 -4.41 5.36 -7.13
CA GLU A 33 -5.23 6.01 -6.09
C GLU A 33 -4.53 6.10 -4.73
N GLN A 34 -4.97 7.06 -3.91
CA GLN A 34 -4.46 7.20 -2.56
C GLN A 34 -4.77 5.94 -1.74
N ILE A 35 -3.77 5.44 -1.02
CA ILE A 35 -3.91 4.25 -0.18
C ILE A 35 -4.03 4.67 1.27
N ASP A 36 -5.08 4.18 1.95
CA ASP A 36 -5.20 4.28 3.40
C ASP A 36 -4.43 3.14 4.09
N PHE A 37 -3.16 3.42 4.39
CA PHE A 37 -2.28 2.47 5.08
C PHE A 37 -2.72 2.14 6.50
N LEU A 38 -3.45 3.03 7.18
CA LEU A 38 -3.92 2.79 8.55
C LEU A 38 -5.03 1.73 8.54
N SER A 39 -6.04 1.92 7.69
CA SER A 39 -7.12 0.96 7.52
C SER A 39 -6.61 -0.40 7.04
N MET A 40 -5.64 -0.43 6.11
CA MET A 40 -4.98 -1.68 5.70
C MET A 40 -4.27 -2.38 6.85
N TYR A 41 -3.55 -1.64 7.69
CA TYR A 41 -2.85 -2.21 8.82
C TYR A 41 -3.82 -2.80 9.85
N GLN A 42 -4.90 -2.08 10.17
CA GLN A 42 -5.95 -2.54 11.08
C GLN A 42 -6.62 -3.82 10.58
N ALA A 43 -7.04 -3.85 9.31
CA ALA A 43 -7.63 -5.04 8.69
C ALA A 43 -6.65 -6.24 8.69
N GLY A 44 -5.34 -5.97 8.52
CA GLY A 44 -4.30 -7.00 8.60
C GLY A 44 -4.13 -7.58 10.01
N VAL A 45 -4.21 -6.74 11.05
CA VAL A 45 -4.15 -7.17 12.46
C VAL A 45 -5.36 -8.03 12.81
N GLU A 46 -6.56 -7.60 12.44
CA GLU A 46 -7.80 -8.35 12.67
C GLU A 46 -7.76 -9.72 11.98
N ARG A 47 -7.32 -9.76 10.71
CA ARG A 47 -7.15 -11.02 9.98
C ARG A 47 -6.15 -11.97 10.66
N LYS A 48 -5.07 -11.46 11.22
CA LYS A 48 -4.09 -12.27 11.98
C LYS A 48 -4.69 -12.81 13.28
N ALA A 49 -5.46 -11.99 14.00
CA ALA A 49 -6.15 -12.42 15.23
C ALA A 49 -7.15 -13.55 14.96
N LEU A 50 -7.95 -13.43 13.90
CA LEU A 50 -8.89 -14.46 13.46
C LEU A 50 -8.18 -15.76 13.03
N LYS A 51 -7.02 -15.66 12.36
CA LYS A 51 -6.25 -16.83 11.94
C LYS A 51 -5.69 -17.60 13.15
N ASN A 52 -5.19 -16.89 14.17
CA ASN A 52 -4.64 -17.53 15.37
C ASN A 52 -5.72 -18.23 16.21
N SER A 53 -6.96 -17.70 16.25
CA SER A 53 -8.07 -18.33 16.97
C SER A 53 -8.60 -19.62 16.31
N LYS A 54 -8.33 -19.85 15.02
CA LYS A 54 -8.75 -21.07 14.31
C LYS A 54 -7.72 -22.19 14.35
N ILE A 55 -6.53 -21.91 14.90
CA ILE A 55 -5.41 -22.86 14.98
C ILE A 55 -5.30 -23.49 16.39
N ASN A 56 -6.07 -23.01 17.37
CA ASN A 56 -6.16 -23.57 18.72
C ASN A 56 -7.48 -24.32 18.93
#